data_AF-A0A6P3RQ54-F1
#
_entry.id   AF-A0A6P3RQ54-F1
#
_cell.length_a   1.000
_cell.length_b   1.000
_cell.length_c   1.000
_cell.angle_alpha   90.00
_cell.angle_beta   90.00
_cell.angle_gamma   90.00
#
_symmetry.space_group_name_H-M   'P 1'
#
loop_
_entity.id
_entity.type
_entity.pdbx_description
1 polymer ?
#
loop_
_entity_poly.entity_id
_entity_poly.type
_entity_poly.pdbx_seq_one_letter_code
_entity_poly.pdbx_strand_id
1 'polypeptide(L)'
;SQQDTPHEPIMLVPELCHLTGLTNTMRKDYGVMRDLAASTRLNPEVRQQKLQNFMNAMQTDENVKKELQLWDFKFDAKFLSFTGRILKEVRIFQGKRMFDSHPQSAEWARETRSGPLLSVKSLDNWLILYTKKNYGAACSLMQSLRRVTPTMGIAIRDAKMLEVSDTVNSYVTVLKKHDSSNTQM
;
A
#
# COMPACT_ATOMS: atom_id res chain seq x y z
N SER A 1 16.15 49.49 -1.28
CA SER A 1 16.83 48.76 -2.35
C SER A 1 17.26 47.41 -1.84
N GLN A 2 16.56 46.34 -2.24
CA GLN A 2 17.11 44.99 -2.12
C GLN A 2 18.17 44.87 -3.22
N GLN A 3 19.43 44.67 -2.84
CA GLN A 3 20.46 44.27 -3.79
C GLN A 3 20.14 42.84 -4.21
N ASP A 4 19.74 42.65 -5.45
CA ASP A 4 19.70 41.31 -6.07
C ASP A 4 21.09 40.69 -5.92
N THR A 5 21.17 39.60 -5.17
CA THR A 5 22.38 38.78 -5.10
C THR A 5 22.75 38.33 -6.51
N PRO A 6 23.98 38.62 -7.00
CA PRO A 6 24.36 38.24 -8.35
C PRO A 6 24.31 36.71 -8.50
N HIS A 7 23.54 36.25 -9.50
CA HIS A 7 23.44 34.84 -9.87
C HIS A 7 24.70 34.39 -10.62
N GLU A 8 25.80 34.24 -9.89
CA GLU A 8 27.02 33.65 -10.45
C GLU A 8 26.92 32.12 -10.44
N PRO A 9 27.39 31.43 -11.49
CA PRO A 9 27.38 29.98 -11.54
C PRO A 9 28.34 29.40 -10.48
N ILE A 10 27.79 28.58 -9.57
CA ILE A 10 28.59 27.85 -8.58
C ILE A 10 29.19 26.61 -9.27
N MET A 11 30.51 26.62 -9.47
CA MET A 11 31.26 25.49 -10.03
C MET A 11 31.56 24.47 -8.93
N LEU A 12 30.94 23.29 -9.03
CA LEU A 12 31.15 22.19 -8.09
C LEU A 12 32.16 21.19 -8.63
N VAL A 13 32.99 20.63 -7.75
CA VAL A 13 33.89 19.51 -8.07
C VAL A 13 33.07 18.22 -7.98
N PRO A 14 32.84 17.47 -9.10
CA PRO A 14 31.96 16.31 -9.11
C PRO A 14 32.37 15.21 -8.12
N GLU A 15 33.66 15.04 -7.87
CA GLU A 15 34.23 14.06 -6.94
C GLU A 15 33.85 14.34 -5.48
N LEU A 16 33.46 15.57 -5.15
CA LEU A 16 32.96 15.97 -3.84
C LEU A 16 31.43 15.96 -3.77
N CYS A 17 30.75 15.70 -4.90
CA CYS A 17 29.29 15.73 -5.00
C CYS A 17 28.70 14.33 -4.90
N HIS A 18 27.83 14.13 -3.92
CA HIS A 18 27.04 12.90 -3.79
C HIS A 18 25.60 13.17 -4.18
N LEU A 19 25.04 12.33 -5.05
CA LEU A 19 23.60 12.37 -5.34
C LEU A 19 22.83 11.96 -4.07
N THR A 20 21.94 12.83 -3.63
CA THR A 20 21.08 12.57 -2.47
C THR A 20 19.69 12.10 -2.92
N GLY A 21 18.99 11.44 -2.00
CA GLY A 21 17.66 10.89 -2.27
C GLY A 21 17.71 9.53 -2.98
N LEU A 22 16.53 9.06 -3.38
CA LEU A 22 16.37 7.75 -4.02
C LEU A 22 16.11 7.95 -5.51
N THR A 23 16.90 7.28 -6.35
CA THR A 23 16.66 7.25 -7.79
C THR A 23 15.45 6.36 -8.12
N ASN A 24 14.88 6.51 -9.31
CA ASN A 24 13.77 5.66 -9.75
C ASN A 24 14.16 4.19 -9.89
N THR A 25 15.43 3.89 -10.19
CA THR A 25 15.94 2.52 -10.21
C THR A 25 15.96 1.92 -8.81
N MET A 26 16.47 2.66 -7.81
CA MET A 26 16.44 2.22 -6.40
C MET A 26 15.02 2.03 -5.87
N ARG A 27 14.09 2.93 -6.21
CA ARG A 27 12.68 2.79 -5.77
C ARG A 27 11.98 1.58 -6.37
N LYS A 28 12.35 1.17 -7.59
CA LYS A 28 11.83 -0.03 -8.26
C LYS A 28 12.47 -1.32 -7.75
N ASP A 29 13.64 -1.22 -7.12
CA ASP A 29 14.32 -2.35 -6.51
C ASP A 29 13.69 -2.68 -5.15
N TYR A 30 13.02 -3.84 -5.09
CA TYR A 30 12.35 -4.32 -3.89
C TYR A 30 13.33 -4.62 -2.75
N GLY A 31 14.53 -5.12 -3.04
CA GLY A 31 15.54 -5.43 -2.03
C GLY A 31 16.01 -4.17 -1.31
N VAL A 32 16.38 -3.15 -2.10
CA VAL A 32 16.80 -1.84 -1.57
C VAL A 32 15.69 -1.20 -0.73
N MET A 33 14.45 -1.17 -1.24
CA MET A 33 13.33 -0.55 -0.51
C MET A 33 12.95 -1.32 0.75
N ARG A 34 13.10 -2.65 0.78
CA ARG A 34 12.86 -3.46 1.98
C ARG A 34 13.89 -3.14 3.08
N ASP A 35 15.17 -3.10 2.73
CA ASP A 35 16.25 -2.85 3.70
C ASP A 35 16.20 -1.39 4.19
N LEU A 36 15.84 -0.45 3.31
CA LEU A 36 15.55 0.93 3.69
C LEU A 36 14.33 1.03 4.63
N ALA A 37 13.25 0.31 4.33
CA ALA A 37 12.07 0.29 5.18
C ALA A 37 12.39 -0.27 6.57
N ALA A 38 13.24 -1.30 6.67
CA ALA A 38 13.66 -1.87 7.95
C ALA A 38 14.42 -0.87 8.84
N SER A 39 15.20 0.04 8.24
CA SER A 39 15.94 1.07 8.99
C SER A 39 15.13 2.35 9.25
N THR A 40 14.19 2.69 8.38
CA THR A 40 13.39 3.94 8.48
C THR A 40 12.07 3.78 9.21
N ARG A 41 11.46 2.58 9.20
CA ARG A 41 10.21 2.30 9.91
C ARG A 41 10.47 2.00 11.38
N LEU A 42 10.48 3.05 12.18
CA LEU A 42 10.55 2.93 13.63
C LEU A 42 9.18 2.58 14.20
N ASN A 43 9.14 1.63 15.13
CA ASN A 43 7.96 1.39 15.96
C ASN A 43 7.70 2.61 16.88
N PRO A 44 6.48 2.75 17.43
CA PRO A 44 6.11 3.90 18.26
C PRO A 44 7.05 4.12 19.45
N GLU A 45 7.46 3.06 20.14
CA GLU A 45 8.28 3.10 21.34
C GLU A 45 9.69 3.63 21.04
N VAL A 46 10.35 3.09 20.00
CA VAL A 46 11.67 3.55 19.57
C VAL A 46 11.60 4.98 19.06
N ARG A 47 10.53 5.36 18.35
CA ARG A 47 10.34 6.74 17.91
C ARG A 47 10.23 7.69 19.10
N GLN A 48 9.43 7.35 20.10
CA GLN A 48 9.29 8.14 21.33
C GLN A 48 10.64 8.30 22.05
N GLN A 49 11.40 7.20 22.20
CA GLN A 49 12.71 7.22 22.85
C GLN A 49 13.71 8.11 22.10
N LYS A 50 13.77 8.01 20.76
CA LYS A 50 14.66 8.87 19.95
C LYS A 50 14.29 10.35 20.08
N LEU A 51 13.01 10.68 20.09
CA LEU A 51 12.54 12.05 20.31
C LEU A 51 12.90 12.55 21.70
N GLN A 52 12.74 11.74 22.75
CA GLN A 52 13.13 12.11 24.11
C GLN A 52 14.64 12.36 24.21
N ASN A 53 15.47 11.50 23.61
CA ASN A 53 16.92 11.68 23.58
C ASN A 53 17.31 12.96 22.84
N PHE A 54 16.65 13.27 21.72
CA PHE A 54 16.86 14.50 20.98
C PHE A 54 16.48 15.75 21.80
N MET A 55 15.32 15.75 22.46
CA MET A 55 14.91 16.85 23.34
C MET A 55 15.88 17.03 24.51
N ASN A 56 16.34 15.92 25.12
CA ASN A 56 17.33 15.97 26.18
C ASN A 56 18.65 16.58 25.68
N ALA A 57 19.14 16.17 24.51
CA ALA A 57 20.36 16.71 23.92
C ALA A 57 20.25 18.23 23.69
N MET A 58 19.14 18.70 23.12
CA MET A 58 18.87 20.14 22.94
C MET A 58 18.81 20.89 24.27
N GLN A 59 18.19 20.30 25.30
CA GLN A 59 18.09 20.90 26.63
C GLN A 59 19.39 20.83 27.44
N THR A 60 20.38 20.06 27.02
CA THR A 60 21.71 20.03 27.66
C THR A 60 22.73 20.89 26.95
N ASP A 61 22.51 21.23 25.68
CA ASP A 61 23.41 22.05 24.88
C ASP A 61 23.28 23.54 25.23
N GLU A 62 24.38 24.13 25.72
CA GLU A 62 24.40 25.52 26.17
C GLU A 62 24.23 26.54 25.04
N ASN A 63 24.64 26.22 23.80
CA ASN A 63 24.43 27.12 22.66
C ASN A 63 22.96 27.17 22.27
N VAL A 64 22.32 26.00 22.23
CA VAL A 64 20.87 25.90 21.96
C VAL A 64 20.07 26.63 23.04
N LYS A 65 20.42 26.46 24.32
CA LYS A 65 19.77 27.19 25.42
C LYS A 65 19.87 28.70 25.26
N LYS A 66 21.08 29.21 24.97
CA LYS A 66 21.31 30.65 24.81
C LYS A 66 20.45 31.22 23.68
N GLU A 67 20.42 30.55 22.53
CA GLU A 67 19.59 30.96 21.41
C GLU A 67 18.10 30.98 21.80
N LEU A 68 17.58 29.91 22.40
CA LEU A 68 16.17 29.85 22.79
C LEU A 68 15.79 30.90 23.85
N GLN A 69 16.69 31.21 24.78
CA GLN A 69 16.48 32.24 25.79
C GLN A 69 16.33 33.64 25.19
N LEU A 70 17.01 33.94 24.07
CA LEU A 70 16.84 35.23 23.37
C LEU A 70 15.39 35.45 22.90
N TRP A 71 14.68 34.35 22.63
CA TRP A 71 13.29 34.37 22.19
C TRP A 71 12.29 34.09 23.33
N ASP A 72 12.74 33.98 24.57
CA ASP A 72 11.93 33.54 25.73
C ASP A 72 11.22 32.18 25.48
N PHE A 73 11.87 31.27 24.75
CA PHE A 73 11.37 29.92 24.48
C PHE A 73 12.05 28.88 25.38
N LYS A 74 11.28 27.87 25.77
CA LYS A 74 11.79 26.62 26.33
C LYS A 74 11.02 25.42 25.80
N PHE A 75 11.69 24.28 25.69
CA PHE A 75 11.03 23.02 25.42
C PHE A 75 10.45 22.42 26.72
N ASP A 76 9.31 21.75 26.60
CA ASP A 76 8.80 20.90 27.68
C ASP A 76 9.67 19.64 27.82
N ALA A 77 9.84 19.14 29.04
CA ALA A 77 10.57 17.92 29.33
C ALA A 77 9.77 16.66 28.98
N LYS A 78 8.44 16.78 28.88
CA LYS A 78 7.53 15.66 28.58
C LYS A 78 6.73 15.93 27.31
N PHE A 79 6.32 14.85 26.65
CA PHE A 79 5.35 14.94 25.56
C PHE A 79 4.00 15.45 26.08
N LEU A 80 3.32 16.22 25.25
CA LEU A 80 1.96 16.69 25.51
C LEU A 80 1.03 15.48 25.70
N SER A 81 0.37 15.42 26.86
CA SER A 81 -0.69 14.46 27.12
C SER A 81 -2.04 15.05 26.74
N PHE A 82 -2.87 14.26 26.08
CA PHE A 82 -4.23 14.63 25.74
C PHE A 82 -5.14 13.40 25.77
N THR A 83 -6.42 13.63 26.01
CA THR A 83 -7.43 12.57 26.04
C THR A 83 -7.95 12.33 24.63
N GLY A 84 -7.71 11.12 24.12
CA GLY A 84 -8.35 10.62 22.89
C GLY A 84 -9.59 9.79 23.19
N ARG A 85 -10.30 9.37 22.14
CA ARG A 85 -11.38 8.38 22.22
C ARG A 85 -11.13 7.26 21.22
N ILE A 86 -11.39 6.03 21.62
CA ILE A 86 -11.39 4.86 20.73
C ILE A 86 -12.79 4.75 20.14
N LEU A 87 -12.90 4.72 18.82
CA LEU A 87 -14.18 4.51 18.15
C LEU A 87 -14.64 3.08 18.37
N LYS A 88 -15.95 2.90 18.58
CA LYS A 88 -16.55 1.58 18.66
C LYS A 88 -16.40 0.85 17.32
N GLU A 89 -16.33 -0.47 17.40
CA GLU A 89 -16.33 -1.34 16.22
C GLU A 89 -17.48 -1.03 15.30
N VAL A 90 -17.20 -1.17 14.01
CA VAL A 90 -18.21 -1.03 12.96
C VAL A 90 -18.81 -2.40 12.70
N ARG A 91 -20.13 -2.42 12.63
CA ARG A 91 -20.89 -3.58 12.23
C ARG A 91 -20.96 -3.69 10.72
N ILE A 92 -20.59 -4.84 10.20
CA ILE A 92 -20.54 -5.13 8.77
C ILE A 92 -21.75 -5.99 8.41
N PHE A 93 -22.45 -5.56 7.36
CA PHE A 93 -23.60 -6.26 6.80
C PHE A 93 -23.19 -6.95 5.50
N GLN A 94 -23.43 -8.25 5.42
CA GLN A 94 -23.07 -9.08 4.27
C GLN A 94 -24.24 -10.02 3.94
N GLY A 95 -25.01 -9.66 2.90
CA GLY A 95 -26.24 -10.36 2.56
C GLY A 95 -27.24 -10.31 3.73
N LYS A 96 -27.64 -11.48 4.25
CA LYS A 96 -28.51 -11.60 5.43
C LYS A 96 -27.74 -11.71 6.75
N ARG A 97 -26.40 -11.65 6.71
CA ARG A 97 -25.52 -11.82 7.87
C ARG A 97 -25.01 -10.48 8.35
N MET A 98 -24.67 -10.45 9.63
CA MET A 98 -24.19 -9.27 10.34
C MET A 98 -23.11 -9.74 11.31
N PHE A 99 -21.95 -9.08 11.30
CA PHE A 99 -20.83 -9.38 12.19
C PHE A 99 -20.04 -8.10 12.46
N ASP A 100 -19.30 -8.09 13.56
CA ASP A 100 -18.49 -6.96 13.97
C ASP A 100 -17.04 -7.17 13.52
N SER A 101 -16.32 -6.09 13.19
CA SER A 101 -14.89 -6.14 12.85
C SER A 101 -14.03 -6.46 14.07
N HIS A 102 -12.85 -7.08 13.90
CA HIS A 102 -11.98 -7.36 15.05
C HIS A 102 -11.61 -6.08 15.83
N PRO A 103 -11.80 -6.03 17.17
CA PRO A 103 -11.66 -4.84 18.01
C PRO A 103 -10.34 -4.06 17.85
N GLN A 104 -9.23 -4.77 17.68
CA GLN A 104 -7.89 -4.18 17.73
C GLN A 104 -7.24 -3.97 16.36
N SER A 105 -7.61 -4.79 15.37
CA SER A 105 -7.00 -4.80 14.04
C SER A 105 -7.90 -4.25 12.96
N ALA A 106 -9.18 -3.99 13.27
CA ALA A 106 -10.21 -3.62 12.30
C ALA A 106 -10.20 -4.56 11.08
N GLU A 107 -10.04 -5.86 11.33
CA GLU A 107 -9.91 -6.92 10.32
C GLU A 107 -11.21 -7.73 10.27
N TRP A 108 -11.66 -8.15 9.08
CA TRP A 108 -12.93 -8.84 8.88
C TRP A 108 -12.96 -9.80 7.67
N ALA A 109 -11.81 -10.06 7.05
CA ALA A 109 -11.68 -10.92 5.88
C ALA A 109 -12.03 -12.37 6.22
N ARG A 110 -11.75 -12.82 7.45
CA ARG A 110 -12.12 -14.17 7.89
C ARG A 110 -13.64 -14.35 7.90
N GLU A 111 -14.36 -13.41 8.48
CA GLU A 111 -15.81 -13.40 8.65
C GLU A 111 -16.51 -13.30 7.29
N THR A 112 -15.93 -12.50 6.38
CA THR A 112 -16.44 -12.28 5.02
C THR A 112 -16.49 -13.57 4.16
N ARG A 113 -15.62 -14.56 4.44
CA ARG A 113 -15.59 -15.82 3.68
C ARG A 113 -16.79 -16.73 3.92
N SER A 114 -17.54 -16.52 5.00
CA SER A 114 -18.52 -17.49 5.52
C SER A 114 -19.97 -17.21 5.10
N GLY A 115 -20.19 -16.52 3.98
CA GLY A 115 -21.53 -16.29 3.46
C GLY A 115 -21.59 -15.45 2.18
N PRO A 116 -22.80 -15.30 1.60
CA PRO A 116 -22.99 -14.58 0.35
C PRO A 116 -22.62 -13.10 0.50
N LEU A 117 -22.05 -12.51 -0.55
CA LEU A 117 -21.80 -11.07 -0.62
C LEU A 117 -23.11 -10.27 -0.57
N LEU A 118 -23.00 -8.97 -0.26
CA LEU A 118 -24.15 -8.06 -0.16
C LEU A 118 -24.94 -7.95 -1.48
N SER A 119 -24.23 -7.85 -2.60
CA SER A 119 -24.79 -7.85 -3.95
C SER A 119 -23.96 -8.77 -4.82
N VAL A 120 -24.60 -9.76 -5.43
CA VAL A 120 -23.95 -10.79 -6.23
C VAL A 120 -24.43 -10.70 -7.67
N LYS A 121 -23.49 -10.81 -8.61
CA LYS A 121 -23.77 -11.06 -10.03
C LYS A 121 -23.20 -12.42 -10.41
N SER A 122 -24.00 -13.21 -11.11
CA SER A 122 -23.55 -14.48 -11.69
C SER A 122 -22.60 -14.22 -12.85
N LEU A 123 -21.61 -15.10 -13.01
CA LEU A 123 -20.63 -15.05 -14.08
C LEU A 123 -20.80 -16.26 -14.99
N ASP A 124 -21.63 -16.09 -16.02
CA ASP A 124 -22.10 -17.10 -16.95
C ASP A 124 -21.29 -17.15 -18.27
N ASN A 125 -20.87 -16.00 -18.80
CA ASN A 125 -20.16 -15.89 -20.08
C ASN A 125 -18.91 -15.03 -19.95
N TRP A 126 -17.78 -15.67 -19.67
CA TRP A 126 -16.50 -15.02 -19.39
C TRP A 126 -15.34 -15.86 -19.91
N LEU A 127 -14.14 -15.27 -19.96
CA LEU A 127 -12.99 -15.82 -20.65
C LEU A 127 -11.76 -15.83 -19.71
N ILE A 128 -10.89 -16.83 -19.84
CA ILE A 128 -9.53 -16.81 -19.28
C ILE A 128 -8.55 -16.94 -20.43
N LEU A 129 -7.72 -15.91 -20.61
CA LEU A 129 -6.61 -15.93 -21.55
C LEU A 129 -5.36 -16.39 -20.82
N TYR A 130 -4.63 -17.35 -21.40
CA TYR A 130 -3.42 -17.89 -20.81
C TYR A 130 -2.36 -18.17 -21.89
N THR A 131 -1.09 -18.07 -21.52
CA THR A 131 -0.01 -18.51 -22.39
C THR A 131 0.17 -20.02 -22.28
N LYS A 132 0.69 -20.68 -23.32
CA LYS A 132 0.96 -22.13 -23.30
C LYS A 132 1.70 -22.60 -22.05
N LYS A 133 2.68 -21.81 -21.58
CA LYS A 133 3.47 -22.08 -20.38
C LYS A 133 2.65 -22.06 -19.08
N ASN A 134 1.59 -21.24 -19.04
CA ASN A 134 0.77 -20.98 -17.86
C ASN A 134 -0.55 -21.76 -17.86
N TYR A 135 -0.75 -22.73 -18.76
CA TYR A 135 -1.98 -23.54 -18.81
C TYR A 135 -2.33 -24.19 -17.47
N GLY A 136 -1.34 -24.78 -16.80
CA GLY A 136 -1.54 -25.40 -15.47
C GLY A 136 -2.02 -24.41 -14.41
N ALA A 137 -1.45 -23.20 -14.40
CA ALA A 137 -1.87 -22.13 -13.50
C ALA A 137 -3.29 -21.64 -13.80
N ALA A 138 -3.65 -21.53 -15.08
CA ALA A 138 -5.00 -21.15 -15.50
C ALA A 138 -6.06 -22.18 -15.08
N CYS A 139 -5.75 -23.48 -15.21
CA CYS A 139 -6.61 -24.55 -14.71
C CYS A 139 -6.74 -24.52 -13.17
N SER A 140 -5.65 -24.29 -12.45
CA SER A 140 -5.66 -24.18 -10.99
C SER A 140 -6.48 -22.96 -10.50
N LEU A 141 -6.38 -21.84 -11.22
CA LEU A 141 -7.22 -20.66 -10.98
C LEU A 141 -8.70 -20.98 -11.16
N MET A 142 -9.08 -21.62 -12.28
CA MET A 142 -10.45 -22.03 -12.56
C MET A 142 -11.00 -22.92 -11.43
N GLN A 143 -10.25 -23.93 -11.02
CA GLN A 143 -10.64 -24.83 -9.92
C GLN A 143 -10.81 -24.07 -8.59
N SER A 144 -9.92 -23.13 -8.30
CA SER A 144 -9.98 -22.31 -7.09
C SER A 144 -11.22 -21.40 -7.09
N LEU A 145 -11.53 -20.78 -8.23
CA LEU A 145 -12.72 -19.95 -8.39
C LEU A 145 -13.99 -20.78 -8.23
N ARG A 146 -14.10 -21.95 -8.88
CA ARG A 146 -15.25 -22.85 -8.70
C ARG A 146 -15.48 -23.26 -7.26
N ARG A 147 -14.41 -23.39 -6.46
CA ARG A 147 -14.49 -23.76 -5.05
C ARG A 147 -14.92 -22.60 -4.14
N VAL A 148 -14.41 -21.39 -4.38
CA VAL A 148 -14.58 -20.24 -3.46
C VAL A 148 -15.78 -19.38 -3.80
N THR A 149 -16.10 -19.20 -5.08
CA THR A 149 -17.21 -18.32 -5.51
C THR A 149 -18.59 -18.75 -4.96
N PRO A 150 -18.94 -20.06 -4.85
CA PRO A 150 -20.24 -20.44 -4.31
C PRO A 150 -20.42 -20.10 -2.83
N THR A 151 -19.35 -20.15 -2.02
CA THR A 151 -19.42 -19.76 -0.60
C THR A 151 -19.69 -18.27 -0.44
N MET A 152 -19.30 -17.48 -1.44
CA MET A 152 -19.57 -16.04 -1.57
C MET A 152 -20.89 -15.74 -2.28
N GLY A 153 -21.68 -16.77 -2.61
CA GLY A 153 -22.96 -16.67 -3.30
C GLY A 153 -22.85 -16.44 -4.82
N ILE A 154 -21.64 -16.28 -5.36
CA ILE A 154 -21.40 -16.05 -6.79
C ILE A 154 -21.54 -17.38 -7.53
N ALA A 155 -22.55 -17.47 -8.39
CA ALA A 155 -22.65 -18.57 -9.35
C ALA A 155 -21.68 -18.31 -10.51
N ILE A 156 -20.75 -19.23 -10.74
CA ILE A 156 -19.77 -19.15 -11.83
C ILE A 156 -19.95 -20.34 -12.76
N ARG A 157 -20.10 -20.06 -14.07
CA ARG A 157 -19.98 -21.07 -15.12
C ARG A 157 -18.53 -21.20 -15.56
N ASP A 158 -18.25 -22.25 -16.32
CA ASP A 158 -16.91 -22.48 -16.83
C ASP A 158 -16.52 -21.40 -17.84
N ALA A 159 -15.41 -20.71 -17.59
CA ALA A 159 -14.87 -19.77 -18.56
C ALA A 159 -14.44 -20.50 -19.82
N LYS A 160 -14.48 -19.76 -20.93
CA LYS A 160 -13.77 -20.17 -22.14
C LYS A 160 -12.28 -19.97 -21.94
N MET A 161 -11.53 -21.07 -21.97
CA MET A 161 -10.08 -21.11 -21.84
C MET A 161 -9.46 -20.82 -23.23
N LEU A 162 -8.70 -19.73 -23.36
CA LEU A 162 -8.12 -19.28 -24.62
C LEU A 162 -6.60 -19.15 -24.54
N GLU A 163 -5.89 -19.92 -25.36
CA GLU A 163 -4.43 -19.85 -25.45
C GLU A 163 -3.97 -18.65 -26.28
N VAL A 164 -2.91 -17.96 -25.83
CA VAL A 164 -2.28 -16.82 -26.52
C VAL A 164 -0.75 -16.96 -26.58
N SER A 165 -0.13 -16.32 -27.57
CA SER A 165 1.32 -16.42 -27.84
C SER A 165 2.18 -15.42 -27.06
N ASP A 166 1.64 -14.87 -25.96
CA ASP A 166 2.32 -13.92 -25.06
C ASP A 166 2.83 -12.62 -25.70
N THR A 167 2.22 -12.23 -26.82
CA THR A 167 2.46 -10.92 -27.47
C THR A 167 1.23 -10.05 -27.31
N VAL A 168 1.42 -8.73 -27.13
CA VAL A 168 0.31 -7.77 -26.98
C VAL A 168 -0.71 -7.93 -28.12
N ASN A 169 -0.23 -8.08 -29.35
CA ASN A 169 -1.10 -8.28 -30.53
C ASN A 169 -1.90 -9.58 -30.46
N SER A 170 -1.35 -10.66 -29.90
CA SER A 170 -2.07 -11.92 -29.71
C SER A 170 -3.21 -11.77 -28.71
N TYR A 171 -2.97 -11.14 -27.55
CA TYR A 171 -4.03 -10.85 -26.57
C TYR A 171 -5.14 -10.01 -27.20
N VAL A 172 -4.80 -8.93 -27.91
CA VAL A 172 -5.77 -8.04 -28.57
C VAL A 172 -6.57 -8.78 -29.64
N THR A 173 -5.92 -9.61 -30.46
CA THR A 173 -6.59 -10.34 -31.54
C THR A 173 -7.57 -11.37 -31.00
N VAL A 174 -7.16 -12.12 -29.97
CA VAL A 174 -8.02 -13.13 -29.32
C VAL A 174 -9.20 -12.47 -28.61
N LEU A 175 -8.97 -11.34 -27.93
CA LEU A 175 -10.04 -10.55 -27.33
C LEU A 175 -11.02 -10.04 -28.40
N LYS A 176 -10.56 -9.37 -29.45
CA LYS A 176 -11.44 -8.89 -30.54
C LYS A 176 -12.27 -9.99 -31.20
N LYS A 177 -11.75 -11.21 -31.25
CA LYS A 177 -12.44 -12.38 -31.83
C LYS A 177 -13.50 -12.97 -30.90
N HIS A 178 -13.34 -12.83 -29.58
CA HIS A 178 -14.20 -13.48 -28.58
C HIS A 178 -14.96 -12.52 -27.68
N ASP A 179 -14.72 -11.22 -27.82
CA ASP A 179 -15.54 -10.17 -27.25
C ASP A 179 -16.89 -10.14 -27.98
N SER A 180 -17.96 -10.26 -27.21
CA SER A 180 -19.33 -10.29 -27.69
C SER A 180 -20.16 -9.42 -26.77
N SER A 181 -21.31 -8.91 -27.23
CA SER A 181 -22.21 -8.10 -26.40
C SER A 181 -22.69 -8.82 -25.13
N ASN A 182 -22.57 -10.15 -25.08
CA ASN A 182 -22.96 -10.99 -23.96
C ASN A 182 -21.78 -11.36 -23.05
N THR A 183 -20.54 -10.98 -23.39
CA THR A 183 -19.36 -11.28 -22.57
C THR A 183 -19.40 -10.39 -21.33
N GLN A 184 -19.38 -11.03 -20.17
CA GLN A 184 -19.32 -10.35 -18.88
C GLN A 184 -17.87 -9.98 -18.58
N MET A 185 -17.65 -8.69 -18.32
CA MET A 185 -16.38 -8.14 -17.88
C MET A 185 -16.43 -7.76 -16.40
#